data_AF-A0A369RTW6-F1
#
_entry.id   AF-A0A369RTW6-F1
#
_cell.length_a   1.000
_cell.length_b   1.000
_cell.length_c   1.000
_cell.angle_alpha   90.00
_cell.angle_beta   90.00
_cell.angle_gamma   90.00
#
_symmetry.space_group_name_H-M   'P 1'
#
loop_
_entity.id
_entity.type
_entity.pdbx_description
1 polymer ?
#
loop_
_entity_poly.entity_id
_entity_poly.type
_entity_poly.pdbx_seq_one_letter_code
_entity_poly.pdbx_strand_id
1 'polypeptide(L)'
;MKSLVALALIFVFIPAVPRKSDFLNRMLYNGLKPKSSLEIKYIRPSIKENGVYTIFNERNSPYHVYCDFKSDALFVWTLIESFDRNIGVWGSKVSNAWRSQRPYYINAPYDDTEPPHWSVYRMTAPNMLTISKLNTTSHWRTTCNFNDYAQNITKDIERNDYMRNNMVNANIVLIRQYYCRNFNYVIVRGYACVKCYLPFWASTNYHPTFLASHSVNYCGRYKFPDSSPSDFGHYNGYSTKHACSSFGSSTANWWLGGLYQSLTNTML
;
A
#
# COMPACT_ATOMS: atom_id res chain seq x y z
N MET A 1 65.46 36.22 16.20
CA MET A 1 64.99 35.01 16.89
C MET A 1 63.65 35.31 17.57
N LYS A 2 62.53 34.95 16.95
CA LYS A 2 61.20 34.98 17.59
C LYS A 2 60.50 33.66 17.26
N SER A 3 60.11 32.97 18.32
CA SER A 3 59.49 31.65 18.33
C SER A 3 58.07 31.71 17.76
N LEU A 4 57.73 30.80 16.85
CA LEU A 4 56.35 30.47 16.50
C LEU A 4 56.17 28.97 16.75
N VAL A 5 55.48 28.64 17.84
CA VAL A 5 54.99 27.30 18.13
C VAL A 5 53.69 27.12 17.35
N ALA A 6 53.68 26.23 16.36
CA ALA A 6 52.48 25.83 15.64
C ALA A 6 51.73 24.77 16.46
N LEU A 7 50.51 25.08 16.91
CA LEU A 7 49.58 24.12 17.52
C LEU A 7 49.00 23.23 16.41
N ALA A 8 49.33 21.94 16.41
CA ALA A 8 48.67 20.95 15.56
C ALA A 8 47.33 20.53 16.19
N LEU A 9 46.22 20.91 15.58
CA LEU A 9 44.88 20.42 15.92
C LEU A 9 44.73 18.98 15.41
N ILE A 10 44.82 18.01 16.32
CA ILE A 10 44.50 16.61 16.04
C ILE A 10 42.98 16.48 15.99
N PHE A 11 42.42 16.38 14.78
CA PHE A 11 41.02 15.97 14.59
C PHE A 11 40.90 14.48 14.91
N VAL A 12 40.45 14.17 16.12
CA VAL A 12 40.01 12.82 16.48
C VAL A 12 38.70 12.56 15.73
N PHE A 13 38.75 11.72 14.70
CA PHE A 13 37.56 11.13 14.10
C PHE A 13 36.90 10.23 15.13
N ILE A 14 35.90 10.75 15.85
CA ILE A 14 35.00 9.93 16.66
C ILE A 14 34.05 9.25 15.68
N PRO A 15 34.09 7.92 15.49
CA PRO A 15 33.11 7.25 14.64
C PRO A 15 31.71 7.50 15.22
N ALA A 16 30.79 7.94 14.36
CA ALA A 16 29.42 8.20 14.74
C ALA A 16 28.81 6.94 15.36
N VAL A 17 28.45 7.01 16.65
CA VAL A 17 27.77 5.92 17.34
C VAL A 17 26.40 5.71 16.68
N PRO A 18 26.09 4.51 16.17
CA PRO A 18 24.80 4.26 15.53
C PRO A 18 23.66 4.51 16.53
N ARG A 19 22.61 5.21 16.09
CA ARG A 19 21.41 5.43 16.93
C ARG A 19 20.87 4.07 17.39
N LYS A 20 20.32 4.02 18.61
CA LYS A 20 19.73 2.82 19.23
C LYS A 20 18.73 2.10 18.30
N SER A 21 17.95 2.83 17.51
CA SER A 21 17.03 2.26 16.51
C SER A 21 17.76 1.54 15.37
N ASP A 22 18.89 2.06 14.92
CA ASP A 22 19.70 1.48 13.84
C ASP A 22 20.36 0.17 14.29
N PHE A 23 20.83 0.12 15.55
CA PHE A 23 21.34 -1.11 16.17
C PHE A 23 20.25 -2.19 16.29
N LEU A 24 19.06 -1.83 16.78
CA LEU A 24 17.93 -2.77 16.91
C LEU A 24 17.47 -3.31 15.54
N ASN A 25 17.39 -2.44 14.52
CA ASN A 25 17.03 -2.86 13.15
C ASN A 25 18.09 -3.80 12.54
N ARG A 26 19.38 -3.56 12.81
CA ARG A 26 20.48 -4.42 12.35
C ARG A 26 20.41 -5.81 12.96
N MET A 27 19.99 -5.92 14.24
CA MET A 27 19.70 -7.20 14.89
C MET A 27 18.43 -7.87 14.36
N LEU A 28 17.38 -7.10 14.04
CA LEU A 28 16.08 -7.64 13.61
C LEU A 28 16.14 -8.40 12.27
N TYR A 29 17.00 -7.97 11.34
CA TYR A 29 17.09 -8.51 9.98
C TYR A 29 18.50 -8.98 9.59
N ASN A 30 19.35 -9.34 10.57
CA ASN A 30 20.72 -9.81 10.33
C ASN A 30 21.55 -8.85 9.43
N GLY A 31 21.36 -7.54 9.60
CA GLY A 31 22.01 -6.50 8.80
C GLY A 31 21.42 -6.26 7.41
N LEU A 32 20.42 -7.05 6.98
CA LEU A 32 19.70 -6.83 5.74
C LEU A 32 18.69 -5.67 5.87
N LYS A 33 18.37 -5.04 4.74
CA LYS A 33 17.50 -3.87 4.65
C LYS A 33 16.29 -4.17 3.77
N PRO A 34 15.26 -4.89 4.30
CA PRO A 34 14.06 -5.19 3.53
C PRO A 34 13.35 -3.91 3.10
N LYS A 35 12.85 -3.89 1.87
CA LYS A 35 12.12 -2.80 1.25
C LYS A 35 10.62 -3.04 1.19
N SER A 36 10.16 -4.23 1.58
CA SER A 36 8.73 -4.59 1.68
C SER A 36 8.48 -5.60 2.79
N SER A 37 7.21 -5.75 3.18
CA SER A 37 6.75 -6.79 4.11
C SER A 37 7.09 -8.20 3.60
N LEU A 38 7.02 -8.41 2.29
CA LEU A 38 7.33 -9.70 1.69
C LEU A 38 8.82 -10.06 1.82
N GLU A 39 9.72 -9.07 1.65
CA GLU A 39 11.14 -9.27 1.92
C GLU A 39 11.43 -9.54 3.40
N ILE A 40 10.72 -8.87 4.33
CA ILE A 40 10.79 -9.21 5.77
C ILE A 40 10.48 -10.70 5.96
N LYS A 41 9.41 -11.20 5.33
CA LYS A 41 8.98 -12.59 5.45
C LYS A 41 10.00 -13.58 4.88
N TYR A 42 10.67 -13.24 3.78
CA TYR A 42 11.77 -14.05 3.23
C TYR A 42 13.00 -14.08 4.15
N ILE A 43 13.38 -12.93 4.73
CA ILE A 43 14.54 -12.82 5.63
C ILE A 43 14.27 -13.51 6.97
N ARG A 44 13.05 -13.37 7.48
CA ARG A 44 12.66 -13.91 8.80
C ARG A 44 11.30 -14.63 8.72
N PRO A 45 11.30 -15.88 8.20
CA PRO A 45 10.07 -16.68 8.06
C PRO A 45 9.26 -16.87 9.35
N SER A 46 9.91 -16.77 10.51
CA SER A 46 9.28 -16.88 11.83
C SER A 46 8.36 -15.72 12.19
N ILE A 47 8.47 -14.56 11.54
CA ILE A 47 7.52 -13.46 11.70
C ILE A 47 6.17 -13.88 11.10
N LYS A 48 5.15 -13.97 11.93
CA LYS A 48 3.79 -14.31 11.50
C LYS A 48 2.77 -13.22 11.82
N GLU A 49 3.09 -12.32 12.75
CA GLU A 49 2.13 -11.35 13.28
C GLU A 49 2.00 -10.12 12.41
N ASN A 50 0.76 -9.70 12.14
CA ASN A 50 0.49 -8.42 11.51
C ASN A 50 0.95 -7.28 12.43
N GLY A 51 1.29 -6.13 11.85
CA GLY A 51 1.69 -4.98 12.65
C GLY A 51 2.59 -4.01 11.91
N VAL A 52 3.14 -3.06 12.65
CA VAL A 52 4.05 -2.06 12.11
C VAL A 52 5.49 -2.59 12.14
N TYR A 53 6.16 -2.53 11.00
CA TYR A 53 7.54 -2.98 10.85
C TYR A 53 8.39 -1.89 10.20
N THR A 54 9.70 -1.94 10.46
CA THR A 54 10.68 -1.11 9.77
C THR A 54 11.05 -1.75 8.43
N ILE A 55 10.98 -0.96 7.36
CA ILE A 55 11.56 -1.25 6.05
C ILE A 55 12.45 -0.09 5.61
N PHE A 56 13.13 -0.24 4.47
CA PHE A 56 14.13 0.72 3.99
C PHE A 56 13.80 1.21 2.59
N ASN A 57 14.07 2.49 2.32
CA ASN A 57 13.86 3.08 1.00
C ASN A 57 15.05 2.81 0.06
N GLU A 58 15.00 3.32 -1.18
CA GLU A 58 16.11 3.22 -2.15
C GLU A 58 17.44 3.77 -1.61
N ARG A 59 17.41 4.75 -0.69
CA ARG A 59 18.60 5.33 -0.04
C ARG A 59 18.98 4.63 1.26
N ASN A 60 18.42 3.46 1.53
CA ASN A 60 18.65 2.69 2.75
C ASN A 60 18.31 3.44 4.06
N SER A 61 17.42 4.44 3.99
CA SER A 61 16.87 5.12 5.16
C SER A 61 15.66 4.34 5.68
N PRO A 62 15.55 4.11 7.00
CA PRO A 62 14.45 3.37 7.57
C PRO A 62 13.16 4.19 7.59
N TYR A 63 12.02 3.51 7.42
CA TYR A 63 10.68 4.04 7.65
C TYR A 63 9.73 2.91 8.05
N HIS A 64 8.57 3.27 8.60
CA HIS A 64 7.60 2.30 9.09
C HIS A 64 6.52 2.01 8.05
N VAL A 65 6.01 0.78 8.07
CA VAL A 65 4.84 0.34 7.29
C VAL A 65 4.04 -0.68 8.08
N TYR A 66 2.73 -0.72 7.84
CA TYR A 66 1.92 -1.83 8.32
C TYR A 66 2.04 -3.04 7.38
N CYS A 67 2.34 -4.20 7.96
CA CYS A 67 2.48 -5.47 7.27
C CYS A 67 1.31 -6.39 7.63
N ASP A 68 0.72 -7.01 6.61
CA ASP A 68 -0.22 -8.10 6.78
C ASP A 68 0.38 -9.41 6.23
N PHE A 69 0.50 -10.39 7.12
CA PHE A 69 1.04 -11.73 6.87
C PHE A 69 -0.02 -12.83 7.02
N LYS A 70 -1.26 -12.49 7.38
CA LYS A 70 -2.27 -13.49 7.82
C LYS A 70 -3.58 -13.44 7.05
N SER A 71 -4.05 -12.26 6.60
CA SER A 71 -5.44 -12.12 6.14
C SER A 71 -5.74 -12.85 4.83
N ASP A 72 -4.71 -13.16 4.05
CA ASP A 72 -4.84 -13.82 2.75
C ASP A 72 -3.75 -14.88 2.62
N ALA A 73 -4.17 -16.16 2.66
CA ALA A 73 -3.26 -17.28 2.65
C ALA A 73 -2.29 -17.19 1.45
N LEU A 74 -1.00 -17.48 1.71
CA LEU A 74 0.10 -17.40 0.75
C LEU A 74 0.51 -15.99 0.31
N PHE A 75 -0.19 -14.93 0.71
CA PHE A 75 0.20 -13.57 0.35
C PHE A 75 0.75 -12.80 1.54
N VAL A 76 1.67 -11.89 1.25
CA VAL A 76 2.19 -10.91 2.21
C VAL A 76 2.01 -9.52 1.61
N TRP A 77 1.51 -8.60 2.43
CA TRP A 77 1.10 -7.27 1.99
C TRP A 77 1.74 -6.16 2.79
N THR A 78 2.17 -5.12 2.08
CA THR A 78 2.63 -3.84 2.59
C THR A 78 1.56 -2.79 2.34
N LEU A 79 1.06 -2.16 3.40
CA LEU A 79 0.13 -1.05 3.28
C LEU A 79 0.83 0.13 2.60
N ILE A 80 0.22 0.71 1.56
CA ILE A 80 0.74 1.91 0.90
C ILE A 80 -0.15 3.14 1.11
N GLU A 81 -1.43 2.92 1.35
CA GLU A 81 -2.39 3.98 1.59
C GLU A 81 -3.62 3.44 2.31
N SER A 82 -4.19 4.23 3.20
CA SER A 82 -5.47 4.01 3.84
C SER A 82 -6.17 5.35 4.01
N PHE A 83 -7.47 5.43 3.74
CA PHE A 83 -8.22 6.63 4.06
C PHE A 83 -9.69 6.32 4.27
N ASP A 84 -10.34 7.15 5.07
CA ASP A 84 -11.78 7.07 5.25
C ASP A 84 -12.56 7.63 4.03
N ARG A 85 -13.84 7.28 3.97
CA ARG A 85 -14.72 7.73 2.90
C ARG A 85 -14.77 9.26 2.80
N ASN A 86 -14.80 9.98 3.91
CA ASN A 86 -14.91 11.44 3.90
C ASN A 86 -13.68 12.11 3.25
N ILE A 87 -12.49 11.54 3.40
CA ILE A 87 -11.30 11.94 2.65
C ILE A 87 -11.40 11.56 1.17
N GLY A 88 -11.92 10.35 0.88
CA GLY A 88 -12.08 9.80 -0.46
C GLY A 88 -13.12 10.50 -1.35
N VAL A 89 -14.03 11.31 -0.78
CA VAL A 89 -15.06 12.05 -1.54
C VAL A 89 -14.47 13.11 -2.45
N TRP A 90 -14.91 13.11 -3.72
CA TRP A 90 -14.57 14.18 -4.66
C TRP A 90 -15.08 15.52 -4.15
N GLY A 91 -14.20 16.53 -4.08
CA GLY A 91 -14.54 17.83 -3.50
C GLY A 91 -14.65 17.85 -1.97
N SER A 92 -14.11 16.83 -1.29
CA SER A 92 -14.07 16.77 0.18
C SER A 92 -13.60 18.09 0.81
N LYS A 93 -14.26 18.47 1.91
CA LYS A 93 -13.92 19.65 2.72
C LYS A 93 -12.98 19.31 3.88
N VAL A 94 -12.61 18.03 4.05
CA VAL A 94 -11.61 17.64 5.02
C VAL A 94 -10.27 18.25 4.61
N SER A 95 -9.58 18.87 5.56
CA SER A 95 -8.27 19.49 5.32
C SER A 95 -7.32 18.49 4.68
N ASN A 96 -6.55 18.92 3.68
CA ASN A 96 -5.59 18.08 2.97
C ASN A 96 -6.14 16.80 2.28
N ALA A 97 -7.47 16.61 2.19
CA ALA A 97 -8.07 15.44 1.53
C ALA A 97 -7.60 15.27 0.06
N TRP A 98 -7.26 16.38 -0.60
CA TRP A 98 -6.69 16.38 -1.96
C TRP A 98 -5.49 15.43 -2.12
N ARG A 99 -4.75 15.13 -1.06
CA ARG A 99 -3.58 14.24 -1.08
C ARG A 99 -3.97 12.82 -1.46
N SER A 100 -5.04 12.28 -0.86
CA SER A 100 -5.58 10.95 -1.18
C SER A 100 -6.36 10.92 -2.50
N GLN A 101 -6.63 12.09 -3.10
CA GLN A 101 -7.25 12.20 -4.43
C GLN A 101 -6.24 12.13 -5.58
N ARG A 102 -4.93 12.06 -5.27
CA ARG A 102 -3.87 12.01 -6.29
C ARG A 102 -3.56 10.59 -6.73
N PRO A 103 -3.15 10.38 -7.99
CA PRO A 103 -2.60 9.10 -8.42
C PRO A 103 -1.26 8.83 -7.73
N TYR A 104 -0.85 7.57 -7.66
CA TYR A 104 0.35 7.17 -6.92
C TYR A 104 1.67 7.63 -7.53
N TYR A 105 1.70 8.01 -8.81
CA TYR A 105 2.89 8.62 -9.43
C TYR A 105 3.10 10.10 -9.05
N ILE A 106 2.15 10.72 -8.34
CA ILE A 106 2.28 12.07 -7.79
C ILE A 106 2.63 11.96 -6.31
N ASN A 107 3.72 12.63 -5.92
CA ASN A 107 4.18 12.64 -4.54
C ASN A 107 3.30 13.54 -3.67
N ALA A 108 2.35 12.94 -2.96
CA ALA A 108 1.44 13.62 -2.05
C ALA A 108 1.27 12.80 -0.75
N PRO A 109 2.33 12.57 0.04
CA PRO A 109 2.21 11.83 1.28
C PRO A 109 1.25 12.51 2.25
N TYR A 110 0.60 11.72 3.09
CA TYR A 110 -0.30 12.20 4.12
C TYR A 110 -0.14 11.30 5.35
N ASP A 111 0.34 11.86 6.46
CA ASP A 111 0.54 11.15 7.73
C ASP A 111 1.38 9.87 7.60
N ASP A 112 2.48 9.96 6.85
CA ASP A 112 3.31 8.82 6.45
C ASP A 112 4.33 8.40 7.52
N THR A 113 4.36 9.09 8.66
CA THR A 113 5.29 8.82 9.77
C THR A 113 4.77 7.80 10.76
N GLU A 114 3.44 7.65 10.90
CA GLU A 114 2.79 6.81 11.90
C GLU A 114 1.76 5.84 11.27
N PRO A 115 2.17 4.96 10.34
CA PRO A 115 1.26 3.93 9.83
C PRO A 115 0.71 3.05 10.97
N PRO A 116 -0.50 2.52 10.85
CA PRO A 116 -1.34 2.56 9.65
C PRO A 116 -2.33 3.72 9.56
N HIS A 117 -2.39 4.66 10.53
CA HIS A 117 -3.41 5.72 10.67
C HIS A 117 -4.59 5.57 9.70
N TRP A 118 -5.49 4.62 9.99
CA TRP A 118 -6.37 4.04 8.98
C TRP A 118 -7.30 5.04 8.28
N SER A 119 -7.67 6.12 8.98
CA SER A 119 -8.49 7.19 8.40
C SER A 119 -7.71 8.08 7.42
N VAL A 120 -6.39 8.13 7.52
CA VAL A 120 -5.54 9.09 6.81
C VAL A 120 -4.08 8.63 6.80
N TYR A 121 -3.71 7.72 5.92
CA TYR A 121 -2.34 7.28 5.70
C TYR A 121 -2.04 7.22 4.22
N ARG A 122 -0.93 7.81 3.79
CA ARG A 122 -0.44 7.68 2.41
C ARG A 122 1.07 7.84 2.38
N MET A 123 1.77 6.78 2.01
CA MET A 123 3.23 6.86 1.88
C MET A 123 3.67 7.73 0.69
N THR A 124 4.96 8.09 0.68
CA THR A 124 5.54 8.87 -0.43
C THR A 124 5.53 8.08 -1.76
N ALA A 125 5.39 8.78 -2.89
CA ALA A 125 5.44 8.16 -4.21
C ALA A 125 6.77 7.43 -4.48
N PRO A 126 7.95 7.96 -4.10
CA PRO A 126 9.21 7.22 -4.23
C PRO A 126 9.24 5.89 -3.45
N ASN A 127 8.62 5.83 -2.26
CA ASN A 127 8.55 4.58 -1.49
C ASN A 127 7.60 3.57 -2.14
N MET A 128 6.42 3.99 -2.60
CA MET A 128 5.52 3.13 -3.40
C MET A 128 6.24 2.59 -4.63
N LEU A 129 6.98 3.46 -5.33
CA LEU A 129 7.75 3.09 -6.52
C LEU A 129 8.83 2.06 -6.19
N THR A 130 9.56 2.27 -5.09
CA THR A 130 10.59 1.33 -4.58
C THR A 130 9.98 -0.06 -4.41
N ILE A 131 8.85 -0.16 -3.69
CA ILE A 131 8.17 -1.44 -3.44
C ILE A 131 7.66 -2.05 -4.75
N SER A 132 7.08 -1.24 -5.64
CA SER A 132 6.49 -1.72 -6.90
C SER A 132 7.49 -2.30 -7.90
N LYS A 133 8.77 -1.94 -7.77
CA LYS A 133 9.87 -2.39 -8.65
C LYS A 133 10.58 -3.65 -8.13
N LEU A 134 10.28 -4.10 -6.92
CA LEU A 134 10.87 -5.33 -6.38
C LEU A 134 10.40 -6.52 -7.22
N ASN A 135 11.31 -7.44 -7.50
CA ASN A 135 10.99 -8.71 -8.17
C ASN A 135 10.00 -9.57 -7.38
N THR A 136 9.94 -9.40 -6.05
CA THR A 136 9.01 -10.10 -5.16
C THR A 136 7.60 -9.51 -5.20
N THR A 137 7.46 -8.21 -5.53
CA THR A 137 6.15 -7.54 -5.62
C THR A 137 5.46 -7.90 -6.93
N SER A 138 4.57 -8.89 -6.84
CA SER A 138 3.84 -9.43 -7.99
C SER A 138 2.38 -8.98 -8.05
N HIS A 139 1.83 -8.49 -6.94
CA HIS A 139 0.42 -8.21 -6.80
C HIS A 139 0.16 -6.91 -6.04
N TRP A 140 -1.06 -6.42 -6.19
CA TRP A 140 -1.65 -5.41 -5.33
C TRP A 140 -3.07 -5.83 -4.99
N ARG A 141 -3.62 -5.23 -3.93
CA ARG A 141 -5.02 -5.40 -3.57
C ARG A 141 -5.60 -4.13 -2.98
N THR A 142 -6.92 -4.07 -2.93
CA THR A 142 -7.63 -3.14 -2.06
C THR A 142 -8.63 -3.90 -1.19
N THR A 143 -8.76 -3.43 0.06
CA THR A 143 -9.63 -4.01 1.08
C THR A 143 -10.42 -2.91 1.77
N CYS A 144 -11.67 -3.21 2.14
CA CYS A 144 -12.49 -2.30 2.94
C CYS A 144 -12.37 -2.60 4.43
N ASN A 145 -12.38 -1.56 5.27
CA ASN A 145 -12.42 -1.66 6.74
C ASN A 145 -11.39 -2.63 7.34
N PHE A 146 -10.19 -2.71 6.75
CA PHE A 146 -9.15 -3.62 7.22
C PHE A 146 -8.74 -3.33 8.67
N ASN A 147 -8.93 -2.07 9.10
CA ASN A 147 -8.75 -1.64 10.48
C ASN A 147 -9.52 -2.49 11.49
N ASP A 148 -10.69 -3.03 11.15
CA ASP A 148 -11.48 -3.86 12.07
C ASP A 148 -10.80 -5.23 12.30
N TYR A 149 -10.33 -5.85 11.22
CA TYR A 149 -9.51 -7.06 11.30
C TYR A 149 -8.18 -6.81 12.03
N ALA A 150 -7.50 -5.70 11.71
CA ALA A 150 -6.23 -5.34 12.35
C ALA A 150 -6.34 -5.08 13.85
N GLN A 151 -7.52 -4.65 14.33
CA GLN A 151 -7.83 -4.41 15.74
C GLN A 151 -8.50 -5.61 16.41
N ASN A 152 -8.57 -6.76 15.74
CA ASN A 152 -9.25 -7.97 16.21
C ASN A 152 -10.75 -7.77 16.54
N ILE A 153 -11.40 -6.79 15.91
CA ILE A 153 -12.84 -6.56 16.01
C ILE A 153 -13.58 -7.64 15.20
N THR A 154 -13.03 -8.00 14.03
CA THR A 154 -13.52 -9.11 13.20
C THR A 154 -12.49 -10.23 13.12
N LYS A 155 -12.97 -11.46 12.89
CA LYS A 155 -12.10 -12.64 12.70
C LYS A 155 -11.46 -12.67 11.32
N ASP A 156 -12.13 -12.11 10.32
CA ASP A 156 -11.72 -12.10 8.92
C ASP A 156 -11.88 -10.68 8.34
N ILE A 157 -11.20 -10.43 7.22
CA ILE A 157 -11.35 -9.19 6.45
C ILE A 157 -12.67 -9.17 5.68
N GLU A 158 -13.15 -7.99 5.33
CA GLU A 158 -14.26 -7.84 4.38
C GLU A 158 -13.86 -8.41 3.01
N ARG A 159 -14.67 -9.33 2.48
CA ARG A 159 -14.42 -10.05 1.22
C ARG A 159 -15.46 -9.76 0.14
N ASN A 160 -16.56 -9.09 0.45
CA ASN A 160 -17.60 -8.75 -0.51
C ASN A 160 -17.27 -7.49 -1.33
N ASP A 161 -16.33 -6.68 -0.84
CA ASP A 161 -15.81 -5.49 -1.53
C ASP A 161 -14.27 -5.54 -1.48
N TYR A 162 -13.70 -6.19 -2.49
CA TYR A 162 -12.28 -6.52 -2.54
C TYR A 162 -11.79 -6.58 -3.98
N MET A 163 -10.56 -6.12 -4.24
CA MET A 163 -9.89 -6.38 -5.51
C MET A 163 -8.48 -6.90 -5.29
N ARG A 164 -8.04 -7.82 -6.14
CA ARG A 164 -6.65 -8.25 -6.23
C ARG A 164 -6.27 -8.43 -7.69
N ASN A 165 -5.11 -7.90 -8.04
CA ASN A 165 -4.60 -8.02 -9.39
C ASN A 165 -3.07 -8.14 -9.43
N ASN A 166 -2.57 -8.65 -10.54
CA ASN A 166 -1.15 -8.74 -10.81
C ASN A 166 -0.59 -7.38 -11.30
N MET A 167 0.64 -7.07 -10.90
CA MET A 167 1.35 -5.85 -11.29
C MET A 167 1.59 -5.76 -12.81
N VAL A 168 1.74 -6.89 -13.51
CA VAL A 168 1.91 -6.95 -14.98
C VAL A 168 0.66 -6.43 -15.70
N ASN A 169 -0.53 -6.78 -15.21
CA ASN A 169 -1.78 -6.37 -15.85
C ASN A 169 -2.15 -4.91 -15.51
N ALA A 170 -1.87 -4.49 -14.27
CA ALA A 170 -2.19 -3.16 -13.79
C ALA A 170 -1.27 -2.74 -12.65
N ASN A 171 -0.11 -2.17 -12.94
CA ASN A 171 0.72 -1.58 -11.88
C ASN A 171 0.10 -0.24 -11.42
N ILE A 172 -0.68 -0.27 -10.34
CA ILE A 172 -1.40 0.90 -9.80
C ILE A 172 -0.49 2.10 -9.51
N VAL A 173 0.79 1.89 -9.23
CA VAL A 173 1.76 2.96 -8.96
C VAL A 173 2.09 3.77 -10.21
N LEU A 174 1.94 3.17 -11.40
CA LEU A 174 2.37 3.73 -12.68
C LEU A 174 1.23 4.12 -13.62
N ILE A 175 -0.04 3.87 -13.27
CA ILE A 175 -1.19 4.17 -14.14
C ILE A 175 -1.38 5.68 -14.28
N ARG A 176 -1.51 6.16 -15.52
CA ARG A 176 -1.62 7.58 -15.88
C ARG A 176 -2.83 7.96 -16.73
N GLN A 177 -3.63 6.97 -17.14
CA GLN A 177 -4.78 7.19 -17.99
C GLN A 177 -5.88 6.16 -17.74
N TYR A 178 -7.08 6.50 -18.20
CA TYR A 178 -8.20 5.58 -18.31
C TYR A 178 -7.88 4.46 -19.30
N TYR A 179 -8.09 3.21 -18.88
CA TYR A 179 -8.07 2.08 -19.79
C TYR A 179 -8.88 0.92 -19.22
N CYS A 180 -9.37 0.05 -20.09
CA CYS A 180 -9.91 -1.24 -19.68
C CYS A 180 -8.74 -2.17 -19.34
N ARG A 181 -8.73 -2.77 -18.15
CA ARG A 181 -7.61 -3.60 -17.70
C ARG A 181 -8.08 -4.98 -17.35
N ASN A 182 -7.21 -5.98 -17.51
CA ASN A 182 -7.49 -7.33 -17.04
C ASN A 182 -7.31 -7.39 -15.53
N PHE A 183 -8.35 -7.81 -14.82
CA PHE A 183 -8.35 -8.02 -13.38
C PHE A 183 -8.46 -9.50 -13.06
N ASN A 184 -7.57 -9.99 -12.19
CA ASN A 184 -7.61 -11.38 -11.76
C ASN A 184 -8.84 -11.67 -10.89
N TYR A 185 -9.13 -10.81 -9.91
CA TYR A 185 -10.27 -10.98 -9.02
C TYR A 185 -10.78 -9.62 -8.55
N VAL A 186 -12.07 -9.36 -8.78
CA VAL A 186 -12.81 -8.20 -8.27
C VAL A 186 -14.12 -8.71 -7.72
N ILE A 187 -14.50 -8.26 -6.53
CA ILE A 187 -15.81 -8.50 -5.97
C ILE A 187 -16.34 -7.19 -5.43
N VAL A 188 -17.56 -6.86 -5.83
CA VAL A 188 -18.28 -5.66 -5.38
C VAL A 188 -19.64 -6.11 -4.93
N ARG A 189 -19.94 -5.88 -3.65
CA ARG A 189 -21.18 -6.20 -2.95
C ARG A 189 -21.59 -7.65 -3.14
N GLY A 190 -20.60 -8.55 -3.08
CA GLY A 190 -20.79 -9.99 -3.23
C GLY A 190 -20.82 -10.50 -4.68
N TYR A 191 -20.79 -9.62 -5.69
CA TYR A 191 -20.77 -10.01 -7.10
C TYR A 191 -19.33 -10.13 -7.59
N ALA A 192 -18.84 -11.36 -7.74
CA ALA A 192 -17.45 -11.64 -8.08
C ALA A 192 -17.22 -11.79 -9.59
N CYS A 193 -16.15 -11.17 -10.06
CA CYS A 193 -15.66 -11.23 -11.43
C CYS A 193 -14.21 -11.76 -11.42
N VAL A 194 -13.95 -12.81 -12.20
CA VAL A 194 -12.63 -13.45 -12.31
C VAL A 194 -12.12 -13.31 -13.73
N LYS A 195 -10.86 -12.86 -13.90
CA LYS A 195 -10.23 -12.62 -15.21
C LYS A 195 -11.02 -11.68 -16.13
N CYS A 196 -11.60 -10.64 -15.54
CA CYS A 196 -12.49 -9.72 -16.24
C CYS A 196 -11.76 -8.50 -16.79
N TYR A 197 -12.28 -7.93 -17.88
CA TYR A 197 -11.80 -6.68 -18.43
C TYR A 197 -12.66 -5.52 -17.91
N LEU A 198 -12.08 -4.68 -17.06
CA LEU A 198 -12.82 -3.69 -16.28
C LEU A 198 -12.23 -2.28 -16.43
N PRO A 199 -13.06 -1.22 -16.38
CA PRO A 199 -12.60 0.16 -16.49
C PRO A 199 -11.83 0.56 -15.24
N PHE A 200 -10.61 1.06 -15.44
CA PHE A 200 -9.78 1.56 -14.36
C PHE A 200 -9.07 2.84 -14.76
N TRP A 201 -9.15 3.85 -13.90
CA TRP A 201 -8.66 5.18 -14.20
C TRP A 201 -7.75 5.70 -13.09
N ALA A 202 -6.59 6.22 -13.48
CA ALA A 202 -5.86 7.20 -12.68
C ALA A 202 -5.33 8.27 -13.62
N SER A 203 -5.28 9.52 -13.15
CA SER A 203 -4.66 10.65 -13.87
C SER A 203 -4.36 11.76 -12.86
N THR A 204 -3.79 12.89 -13.27
CA THR A 204 -3.20 13.89 -12.34
C THR A 204 -4.10 14.33 -11.18
N ASN A 205 -5.42 14.36 -11.39
CA ASN A 205 -6.42 14.74 -10.38
C ASN A 205 -7.32 13.57 -9.92
N TYR A 206 -6.99 12.34 -10.32
CA TYR A 206 -7.81 11.16 -10.09
C TYR A 206 -6.96 10.04 -9.47
N HIS A 207 -7.31 9.70 -8.23
CA HIS A 207 -6.81 8.51 -7.56
C HIS A 207 -7.16 7.24 -8.36
N PRO A 208 -6.38 6.13 -8.26
CA PRO A 208 -6.73 4.87 -8.91
C PRO A 208 -8.15 4.40 -8.59
N THR A 209 -9.03 4.53 -9.58
CA THR A 209 -10.47 4.34 -9.43
C THR A 209 -10.95 3.18 -10.28
N PHE A 210 -11.68 2.27 -9.66
CA PHE A 210 -12.50 1.27 -10.33
C PHE A 210 -13.93 1.81 -10.52
N LEU A 211 -14.44 1.77 -11.76
CA LEU A 211 -15.75 2.29 -12.14
C LEU A 211 -16.72 1.15 -12.50
N ALA A 212 -17.32 0.48 -11.51
CA ALA A 212 -18.14 -0.71 -11.77
C ALA A 212 -19.30 -0.45 -12.74
N SER A 213 -19.93 0.73 -12.67
CA SER A 213 -21.05 1.09 -13.55
C SER A 213 -20.65 1.29 -15.02
N HIS A 214 -19.36 1.54 -15.28
CA HIS A 214 -18.83 1.71 -16.64
C HIS A 214 -18.45 0.37 -17.29
N SER A 215 -18.49 -0.74 -16.53
CA SER A 215 -18.04 -2.06 -17.01
C SER A 215 -18.73 -2.46 -18.31
N VAL A 216 -20.08 -2.47 -18.30
CA VAL A 216 -20.94 -2.92 -19.42
C VAL A 216 -20.76 -2.09 -20.69
N ASN A 217 -20.62 -0.77 -20.54
CA ASN A 217 -20.67 0.16 -21.68
C ASN A 217 -19.31 0.40 -22.33
N TYR A 218 -18.19 0.17 -21.60
CA TYR A 218 -16.86 0.58 -22.07
C TYR A 218 -15.84 -0.55 -22.19
N CYS A 219 -15.91 -1.60 -21.37
CA CYS A 219 -14.82 -2.58 -21.28
C CYS A 219 -15.23 -4.03 -21.50
N GLY A 220 -16.35 -4.47 -20.92
CA GLY A 220 -16.76 -5.86 -20.94
C GLY A 220 -18.25 -6.00 -20.69
N ARG A 221 -18.79 -7.22 -20.76
CA ARG A 221 -20.23 -7.45 -20.53
C ARG A 221 -20.58 -7.82 -19.08
N TYR A 222 -19.62 -7.73 -18.16
CA TYR A 222 -19.90 -8.04 -16.76
C TYR A 222 -20.64 -6.88 -16.10
N LYS A 223 -21.79 -7.19 -15.51
CA LYS A 223 -22.66 -6.24 -14.84
C LYS A 223 -22.58 -6.45 -13.33
N PHE A 224 -22.16 -5.41 -12.61
CA PHE A 224 -22.31 -5.35 -11.15
C PHE A 224 -23.69 -4.74 -10.83
N PRO A 225 -24.60 -5.46 -10.16
CA PRO A 225 -25.90 -4.91 -9.77
C PRO A 225 -25.76 -3.70 -8.85
N ASP A 226 -26.67 -2.73 -9.02
CA ASP A 226 -26.69 -1.46 -8.28
C ASP A 226 -25.37 -0.67 -8.31
N SER A 227 -24.47 -0.94 -9.26
CA SER A 227 -23.11 -0.40 -9.29
C SER A 227 -23.05 1.11 -9.10
N SER A 228 -22.13 1.57 -8.24
CA SER A 228 -21.83 2.99 -8.09
C SER A 228 -20.88 3.44 -9.20
N PRO A 229 -20.83 4.74 -9.55
CA PRO A 229 -19.76 5.29 -10.38
C PRO A 229 -18.38 4.93 -9.82
N SER A 230 -18.19 5.02 -8.51
CA SER A 230 -16.91 4.72 -7.86
C SER A 230 -17.10 3.81 -6.64
N ASP A 231 -16.33 2.73 -6.60
CA ASP A 231 -16.36 1.74 -5.51
C ASP A 231 -15.07 1.76 -4.67
N PHE A 232 -13.90 2.02 -5.26
CA PHE A 232 -12.63 2.06 -4.51
C PHE A 232 -11.87 3.38 -4.73
N GLY A 233 -11.84 4.22 -3.71
CA GLY A 233 -10.80 5.23 -3.49
C GLY A 233 -11.09 6.67 -3.95
N HIS A 234 -11.82 6.87 -5.05
CA HIS A 234 -12.21 8.21 -5.52
C HIS A 234 -13.72 8.32 -5.63
N TYR A 235 -14.40 8.83 -4.60
CA TYR A 235 -15.85 8.82 -4.54
C TYR A 235 -16.46 10.05 -5.21
N ASN A 236 -16.56 10.01 -6.54
CA ASN A 236 -17.40 10.92 -7.33
C ASN A 236 -18.78 10.29 -7.51
N GLY A 237 -19.51 10.21 -6.40
CA GLY A 237 -20.63 9.27 -6.22
C GLY A 237 -20.15 7.96 -5.58
N TYR A 238 -20.86 7.50 -4.56
CA TYR A 238 -20.58 6.25 -3.84
C TYR A 238 -21.89 5.57 -3.44
N SER A 239 -21.82 4.30 -3.06
CA SER A 239 -22.95 3.57 -2.49
C SER A 239 -22.70 3.25 -1.03
N THR A 240 -23.68 3.50 -0.17
CA THR A 240 -23.63 3.06 1.23
C THR A 240 -23.72 1.54 1.39
N LYS A 241 -24.02 0.81 0.31
CA LYS A 241 -23.97 -0.66 0.26
C LYS A 241 -22.56 -1.20 0.01
N HIS A 242 -21.60 -0.36 -0.36
CA HIS A 242 -20.20 -0.76 -0.57
C HIS A 242 -19.41 -0.55 0.73
N ALA A 243 -18.72 -1.56 1.24
CA ALA A 243 -18.12 -1.54 2.57
C ALA A 243 -17.10 -0.42 2.77
N CYS A 244 -16.32 -0.05 1.75
CA CYS A 244 -15.34 1.05 1.82
C CYS A 244 -16.00 2.45 1.90
N SER A 245 -17.31 2.55 1.69
CA SER A 245 -18.06 3.82 1.66
C SER A 245 -19.42 3.75 2.36
N SER A 246 -19.65 2.72 3.17
CA SER A 246 -20.89 2.52 3.94
C SER A 246 -21.12 3.61 4.99
N PHE A 247 -20.06 4.03 5.67
CA PHE A 247 -20.05 5.10 6.66
C PHE A 247 -18.97 6.13 6.34
N GLY A 248 -19.06 7.31 6.98
CA GLY A 248 -18.03 8.35 6.87
C GLY A 248 -16.64 7.86 7.31
N SER A 249 -16.61 6.97 8.30
CA SER A 249 -15.41 6.34 8.85
C SER A 249 -14.98 5.06 8.13
N SER A 250 -15.74 4.57 7.15
CA SER A 250 -15.36 3.38 6.39
C SER A 250 -14.07 3.63 5.63
N THR A 251 -13.14 2.68 5.65
CA THR A 251 -11.81 2.85 5.06
C THR A 251 -11.64 2.06 3.77
N ALA A 252 -10.92 2.66 2.82
CA ALA A 252 -10.33 1.97 1.67
C ALA A 252 -8.83 1.85 1.90
N ASN A 253 -8.32 0.62 1.84
CA ASN A 253 -6.92 0.30 2.14
C ASN A 253 -6.28 -0.27 0.87
N TRP A 254 -5.11 0.23 0.49
CA TRP A 254 -4.39 -0.16 -0.71
C TRP A 254 -3.04 -0.74 -0.36
N TRP A 255 -2.70 -1.84 -1.04
CA TRP A 255 -1.60 -2.70 -0.65
C TRP A 255 -0.76 -3.10 -1.86
N LEU A 256 0.55 -3.20 -1.65
CA LEU A 256 1.47 -3.87 -2.57
C LEU A 256 1.98 -5.14 -1.91
N GLY A 257 2.20 -6.20 -2.68
CA GLY A 257 2.63 -7.46 -2.11
C GLY A 257 2.86 -8.54 -3.14
N GLY A 258 2.83 -9.78 -2.67
CA GLY A 258 3.05 -10.92 -3.54
C GLY A 258 2.91 -12.25 -2.82
N LEU A 259 3.05 -13.31 -3.61
CA LEU A 259 3.08 -14.66 -3.09
C LEU A 259 4.34 -14.87 -2.26
N TYR A 260 4.16 -15.37 -1.04
CA TYR A 260 5.21 -15.94 -0.23
C TYR A 260 5.23 -17.44 -0.47
N GLN A 261 6.27 -17.90 -1.16
CA GLN A 261 6.58 -19.32 -1.30
C GLN A 261 7.67 -19.63 -0.30
N SER A 262 7.35 -20.44 0.72
CA SER A 262 8.38 -20.93 1.64
C SER A 262 9.43 -21.67 0.80
N LEU A 263 10.69 -21.27 0.94
CA LEU A 263 11.84 -21.98 0.35
C LEU A 263 11.91 -23.36 1.02
N THR A 264 11.10 -24.28 0.54
CA THR A 264 11.14 -25.70 0.85
C THR A 264 12.04 -26.33 -0.20
N ASN A 265 13.28 -26.65 0.19
CA ASN A 265 14.31 -27.38 -0.57
C ASN A 265 13.89 -27.98 -1.94
N THR A 266 13.79 -27.15 -2.98
CA THR A 266 13.69 -27.61 -4.38
C THR A 266 14.39 -26.64 -5.35
N MET A 267 15.55 -26.14 -4.95
CA MET A 267 16.57 -25.62 -5.88
C MET A 267 17.97 -26.00 -5.40
N LEU A 268 18.22 -27.32 -5.35
CA LEU A 268 19.53 -27.93 -5.56
C LEU A 268 19.36 -28.98 -6.64
#